data_AF-A0A2W4LJF5-F1
#
_entry.id   AF-A0A2W4LJF5-F1
#
_cell.length_a   1.000
_cell.length_b   1.000
_cell.length_c   1.000
_cell.angle_alpha   90.00
_cell.angle_beta   90.00
_cell.angle_gamma   90.00
#
_symmetry.space_group_name_H-M   'P 1'
#
loop_
_entity.id
_entity.type
_entity.pdbx_description
1 polymer ?
#
loop_
_entity_poly.entity_id
_entity_poly.type
_entity_poly.pdbx_seq_one_letter_code
_entity_poly.pdbx_strand_id
1 'polypeptide(L)'
;YYGALDEALEPRKARGRDAALVGLRVLAELGAFADSRIDRARAVLSELYGGSRIAALEELLLPELPPLVQETTEERLAARLPTFYAGRLLAKVENPANPRLLRALLEHGIPSNLAARLELSTPSPEARFLHAFAELRRGMAHFSAPAFKKAATLLGPKPASDAEALVFAIARALEEAPKDAAELVLASPRLEGPLGTLEPLDALARGRGHYAAQAEFDAALLRTLSPPENDAAFWSDVANRFARAAKALNTPERRARAEQHAEAARQTAAAIQHGAPEPPASPD
;
A
#
# COMPACT_ATOMS: atom_id res chain seq x y z
N TYR A 1 -18.65 33.77 4.56
CA TYR A 1 -17.76 33.90 3.39
C TYR A 1 -17.15 32.56 3.02
N TYR A 2 -16.35 31.93 3.90
CA TYR A 2 -15.75 30.61 3.62
C TYR A 2 -16.76 29.49 3.37
N GLY A 3 -17.86 29.39 4.12
CA GLY A 3 -18.90 28.37 3.88
C GLY A 3 -19.62 28.50 2.52
N ALA A 4 -19.91 29.72 2.07
CA ALA A 4 -20.55 29.95 0.77
C ALA A 4 -19.59 29.70 -0.41
N LEU A 5 -18.29 29.91 -0.21
CA LEU A 5 -17.27 29.54 -1.20
C LEU A 5 -17.10 28.02 -1.27
N ASP A 6 -17.18 27.33 -0.14
CA ASP A 6 -17.10 25.87 -0.06
C ASP A 6 -18.29 25.22 -0.78
N GLU A 7 -19.50 25.70 -0.48
CA GLU A 7 -20.75 25.26 -1.12
C GLU A 7 -20.76 25.53 -2.64
N ALA A 8 -20.18 26.64 -3.09
CA ALA A 8 -20.02 26.95 -4.52
C ALA A 8 -18.98 26.05 -5.23
N LEU A 9 -18.04 25.47 -4.49
CA LEU A 9 -16.98 24.60 -5.02
C LEU A 9 -17.36 23.11 -5.03
N GLU A 10 -18.38 22.70 -4.26
CA GLU A 10 -18.82 21.29 -4.16
C GLU A 10 -19.04 20.61 -5.53
N PRO A 11 -19.72 21.21 -6.53
CA PRO A 11 -19.88 20.58 -7.84
C PRO A 11 -18.56 20.33 -8.58
N ARG A 12 -17.53 21.16 -8.32
CA ARG A 12 -16.20 20.99 -8.91
C ARG A 12 -15.40 19.90 -8.20
N LYS A 13 -15.48 19.84 -6.86
CA LYS A 13 -14.86 18.77 -6.06
C LYS A 13 -15.43 17.40 -6.43
N ALA A 14 -16.76 17.28 -6.55
CA ALA A 14 -17.43 16.06 -6.96
C ALA A 14 -16.93 15.58 -8.34
N ARG A 15 -16.88 16.47 -9.35
CA ARG A 15 -16.35 16.11 -10.68
C ARG A 15 -14.88 15.70 -10.65
N GLY A 16 -14.05 16.40 -9.88
CA GLY A 16 -12.63 16.08 -9.73
C GLY A 16 -12.42 14.71 -9.10
N ARG A 17 -13.15 14.41 -8.03
CA ARG A 17 -13.19 13.09 -7.39
C ARG A 17 -13.59 12.00 -8.37
N ASP A 18 -14.73 12.17 -9.04
CA ASP A 18 -15.27 11.13 -9.92
C ASP A 18 -14.32 10.85 -11.10
N ALA A 19 -13.70 11.90 -11.66
CA ALA A 19 -12.68 11.76 -12.69
C ALA A 19 -11.43 11.02 -12.18
N ALA A 20 -10.97 11.32 -10.97
CA ALA A 20 -9.84 10.63 -10.35
C ALA A 20 -10.14 9.15 -10.10
N LEU A 21 -11.33 8.83 -9.58
CA LEU A 21 -11.77 7.45 -9.34
C LEU A 21 -11.90 6.64 -10.63
N VAL A 22 -12.52 7.21 -11.67
CA VAL A 22 -12.61 6.57 -13.00
C VAL A 22 -11.21 6.35 -13.59
N GLY A 23 -10.32 7.36 -13.48
CA GLY A 23 -8.94 7.26 -13.94
C GLY A 23 -8.17 6.13 -13.25
N LEU A 24 -8.26 6.03 -11.92
CA LEU A 24 -7.64 4.95 -11.16
C LEU A 24 -8.17 3.58 -11.59
N ARG A 25 -9.49 3.44 -11.73
CA ARG A 25 -10.10 2.19 -12.19
C ARG A 25 -9.58 1.75 -13.56
N VAL A 26 -9.54 2.67 -14.55
CA VAL A 26 -9.03 2.35 -15.89
C VAL A 26 -7.55 1.93 -15.84
N LEU A 27 -6.73 2.59 -15.02
CA LEU A 27 -5.32 2.23 -14.85
C LEU A 27 -5.15 0.88 -14.14
N ALA A 28 -6.00 0.57 -13.17
CA ALA A 28 -6.05 -0.73 -12.51
C ALA A 28 -6.43 -1.86 -13.48
N GLU A 29 -7.43 -1.63 -14.36
CA GLU A 29 -7.85 -2.57 -15.41
C GLU A 29 -6.74 -2.82 -16.45
N LEU A 30 -5.90 -1.82 -16.71
CA LEU A 30 -4.69 -1.98 -17.53
C LEU A 30 -3.55 -2.71 -16.80
N GLY A 31 -3.64 -2.85 -15.48
CA GLY A 31 -2.62 -3.47 -14.63
C GLY A 31 -1.45 -2.55 -14.27
N ALA A 32 -1.61 -1.23 -14.44
CA ALA A 32 -0.60 -0.24 -14.07
C ALA A 32 -0.63 -0.01 -12.55
N PHE A 33 0.54 0.06 -11.91
CA PHE A 33 0.66 0.46 -10.50
C PHE A 33 1.83 1.43 -10.24
N ALA A 34 2.58 1.79 -11.28
CA ALA A 34 3.61 2.83 -11.24
C ALA A 34 3.48 3.72 -12.48
N ASP A 35 2.69 4.79 -12.34
CA ASP A 35 2.42 5.80 -13.37
C ASP A 35 2.06 7.13 -12.71
N SER A 36 2.63 8.24 -13.20
CA SER A 36 2.37 9.60 -12.69
C SER A 36 0.88 9.98 -12.62
N ARG A 37 0.02 9.34 -13.41
CA ARG A 37 -1.43 9.56 -13.38
C ARG A 37 -2.08 8.93 -12.15
N ILE A 38 -1.55 7.79 -11.67
CA ILE A 38 -1.96 7.16 -10.41
C ILE A 38 -1.59 8.10 -9.26
N ASP A 39 -0.35 8.57 -9.23
CA ASP A 39 0.14 9.47 -8.17
C ASP A 39 -0.70 10.75 -8.10
N ARG A 40 -0.99 11.36 -9.26
CA ARG A 40 -1.85 12.55 -9.35
C ARG A 40 -3.28 12.26 -8.89
N ALA A 41 -3.88 11.16 -9.33
CA ALA A 41 -5.24 10.83 -8.91
C ALA A 41 -5.31 10.59 -7.39
N ARG A 42 -4.31 9.91 -6.83
CA ARG A 42 -4.20 9.68 -5.38
C ARG A 42 -3.95 10.96 -4.61
N ALA A 43 -3.12 11.88 -5.11
CA ALA A 43 -2.92 13.19 -4.51
C ALA A 43 -4.23 13.99 -4.46
N VAL A 44 -4.99 14.02 -5.57
CA VAL A 44 -6.30 14.69 -5.60
C VAL A 44 -7.27 14.09 -4.58
N LEU A 45 -7.34 12.76 -4.49
CA LEU A 45 -8.22 12.11 -3.51
C LEU A 45 -7.72 12.32 -2.06
N SER A 46 -6.41 12.34 -1.85
CA SER A 46 -5.78 12.64 -0.56
C SER A 46 -6.15 14.07 -0.12
N GLU A 47 -6.04 15.07 -0.99
CA GLU A 47 -6.44 16.46 -0.71
C GLU A 47 -7.93 16.58 -0.36
N LEU A 48 -8.80 15.89 -1.09
CA LEU A 48 -10.26 15.97 -0.89
C LEU A 48 -10.73 15.28 0.41
N TYR A 49 -9.97 14.32 0.93
CA TYR A 49 -10.40 13.45 2.04
C TYR A 49 -9.46 13.46 3.26
N GLY A 50 -8.66 14.51 3.43
CA GLY A 50 -7.84 14.69 4.64
C GLY A 50 -6.58 13.82 4.69
N GLY A 51 -6.05 13.45 3.53
CA GLY A 51 -4.62 13.22 3.36
C GLY A 51 -4.14 11.79 3.56
N SER A 52 -4.39 11.24 4.75
CA SER A 52 -3.51 10.18 5.28
C SER A 52 -3.72 8.81 4.61
N ARG A 53 -4.94 8.31 4.50
CA ARG A 53 -5.17 6.86 4.26
C ARG A 53 -4.75 6.38 2.87
N ILE A 54 -4.99 7.19 1.85
CA ILE A 54 -4.64 6.83 0.47
C ILE A 54 -3.12 6.77 0.31
N ALA A 55 -2.37 7.67 0.95
CA ALA A 55 -0.92 7.74 0.87
C ALA A 55 -0.21 6.80 1.85
N ALA A 56 -0.84 6.45 2.98
CA ALA A 56 -0.21 5.70 4.07
C ALA A 56 0.36 4.34 3.63
N LEU A 57 -0.26 3.66 2.66
CA LEU A 57 0.29 2.40 2.16
C LEU A 57 1.64 2.58 1.44
N GLU A 58 1.99 3.77 0.94
CA GLU A 58 3.31 4.02 0.33
C GLU A 58 4.45 4.00 1.35
N GLU A 59 4.13 4.15 2.63
CA GLU A 59 5.12 4.17 3.69
C GLU A 59 5.53 2.77 4.15
N LEU A 60 4.79 1.74 3.74
CA LEU A 60 5.11 0.34 4.04
C LEU A 60 6.50 -0.02 3.54
N LEU A 61 7.25 -0.75 4.36
CA LEU A 61 8.60 -1.19 4.07
C LEU A 61 8.57 -2.52 3.35
N LEU A 62 8.62 -2.46 2.02
CA LEU A 62 8.65 -3.67 1.19
C LEU A 62 10.06 -4.31 1.16
N PRO A 63 10.15 -5.64 0.97
CA PRO A 63 11.43 -6.31 0.79
C PRO A 63 12.12 -5.86 -0.50
N GLU A 64 13.44 -5.96 -0.51
CA GLU A 64 14.24 -5.59 -1.69
C GLU A 64 13.96 -6.57 -2.83
N LEU A 65 13.74 -6.00 -4.03
CA LEU A 65 13.58 -6.80 -5.23
C LEU A 65 14.94 -7.27 -5.76
N PRO A 66 14.99 -8.43 -6.43
CA PRO A 66 16.17 -8.84 -7.18
C PRO A 66 16.65 -7.73 -8.14
N PRO A 67 17.95 -7.64 -8.44
CA PRO A 67 18.45 -6.63 -9.36
C PRO A 67 17.81 -6.78 -10.75
N LEU A 68 17.52 -5.63 -11.38
CA LEU A 68 16.94 -5.61 -12.71
C LEU A 68 18.02 -5.89 -13.75
N VAL A 69 17.98 -7.09 -14.33
CA VAL A 69 18.86 -7.52 -15.43
C VAL A 69 18.04 -7.55 -16.73
N GLN A 70 18.57 -6.92 -17.79
CA GLN A 70 17.89 -6.75 -19.08
C GLN A 70 18.77 -7.24 -20.23
N GLU A 71 18.72 -8.53 -20.53
CA GLU A 71 19.48 -9.15 -21.60
C GLU A 71 18.69 -9.14 -22.92
N THR A 72 17.39 -9.39 -22.85
CA THR A 72 16.51 -9.49 -24.02
C THR A 72 15.85 -8.16 -24.38
N THR A 73 15.34 -8.05 -25.62
CA THR A 73 14.61 -6.85 -26.05
C THR A 73 13.29 -6.72 -25.31
N GLU A 74 12.63 -7.85 -25.05
CA GLU A 74 11.39 -7.96 -24.29
C GLU A 74 11.57 -7.42 -22.87
N GLU A 75 12.64 -7.80 -22.17
CA GLU A 75 12.98 -7.29 -20.84
C GLU A 75 13.26 -5.78 -20.86
N ARG A 76 14.00 -5.28 -21.85
CA ARG A 76 14.26 -3.84 -22.01
C ARG A 76 12.99 -3.03 -22.26
N LEU A 77 12.07 -3.56 -23.07
CA LEU A 77 10.79 -2.94 -23.36
C LEU A 77 9.88 -2.96 -22.13
N ALA A 78 9.82 -4.09 -21.42
CA ALA A 78 9.04 -4.23 -20.17
C ALA A 78 9.47 -3.23 -19.10
N ALA A 79 10.78 -2.99 -18.95
CA ALA A 79 11.34 -2.10 -17.94
C ALA A 79 11.20 -0.59 -18.26
N ARG A 80 10.80 -0.23 -19.48
CA ARG A 80 10.80 1.18 -19.94
C ARG A 80 9.43 1.69 -20.37
N LEU A 81 8.57 0.80 -20.82
CA LEU A 81 7.31 1.19 -21.41
C LEU A 81 6.22 1.28 -20.35
N PRO A 82 5.37 2.32 -20.41
CA PRO A 82 4.12 2.32 -19.67
C PRO A 82 3.31 1.06 -19.95
N THR A 83 2.60 0.55 -18.93
CA THR A 83 1.92 -0.75 -18.96
C THR A 83 1.03 -0.95 -20.19
N PHE A 84 0.35 0.11 -20.65
CA PHE A 84 -0.46 0.07 -21.86
C PHE A 84 0.34 -0.34 -23.13
N TYR A 85 1.51 0.28 -23.33
CA TYR A 85 2.36 -0.02 -24.50
C TYR A 85 3.05 -1.36 -24.35
N ALA A 86 3.50 -1.69 -23.14
CA ALA A 86 4.04 -3.02 -22.83
C ALA A 86 3.03 -4.13 -23.16
N GLY A 87 1.75 -3.95 -22.80
CA GLY A 87 0.69 -4.91 -23.10
C GLY A 87 0.49 -5.16 -24.59
N ARG A 88 0.72 -4.15 -25.44
CA ARG A 88 0.61 -4.29 -26.90
C ARG A 88 1.84 -4.93 -27.52
N LEU A 89 3.03 -4.47 -27.14
CA LEU A 89 4.29 -4.92 -27.77
C LEU A 89 4.73 -6.30 -27.25
N LEU A 90 4.41 -6.64 -26.01
CA LEU A 90 4.76 -7.91 -25.37
C LEU A 90 3.63 -8.94 -25.44
N ALA A 91 2.55 -8.67 -26.18
CA ALA A 91 1.38 -9.56 -26.23
C ALA A 91 1.72 -11.01 -26.62
N LYS A 92 2.77 -11.20 -27.43
CA LYS A 92 3.19 -12.48 -27.98
C LYS A 92 4.40 -13.11 -27.29
N VAL A 93 4.86 -12.58 -26.16
CA VAL A 93 5.97 -13.19 -25.42
C VAL A 93 5.63 -14.64 -25.09
N GLU A 94 6.53 -15.58 -25.35
CA GLU A 94 6.26 -17.01 -25.21
C GLU A 94 6.01 -17.41 -23.76
N ASN A 95 6.89 -16.99 -22.85
CA ASN A 95 6.83 -17.32 -21.43
C ASN A 95 6.56 -16.07 -20.55
N PRO A 96 5.29 -15.78 -20.21
CA PRO A 96 4.94 -14.67 -19.32
C PRO A 96 5.41 -14.90 -17.87
N ALA A 97 5.72 -16.15 -17.50
CA ALA A 97 6.22 -16.52 -16.17
C ALA A 97 7.75 -16.48 -16.06
N ASN A 98 8.44 -15.91 -17.05
CA ASN A 98 9.88 -15.69 -16.95
C ASN A 98 10.18 -14.69 -15.80
N PRO A 99 10.98 -15.06 -14.78
CA PRO A 99 11.27 -14.18 -13.65
C PRO A 99 11.89 -12.83 -14.05
N ARG A 100 12.80 -12.81 -15.03
CA ARG A 100 13.46 -11.57 -15.48
C ARG A 100 12.47 -10.62 -16.14
N LEU A 101 11.57 -11.17 -16.95
CA LEU A 101 10.48 -10.39 -17.56
C LEU A 101 9.54 -9.83 -16.49
N LEU A 102 9.11 -10.66 -15.53
CA LEU A 102 8.24 -10.21 -14.44
C LEU A 102 8.92 -9.13 -13.60
N ARG A 103 10.21 -9.30 -13.29
CA ARG A 103 11.00 -8.29 -12.60
C ARG A 103 11.05 -6.98 -13.40
N ALA A 104 11.20 -7.02 -14.72
CA ALA A 104 11.16 -5.83 -15.56
C ALA A 104 9.77 -5.15 -15.56
N LEU A 105 8.70 -5.93 -15.64
CA LEU A 105 7.32 -5.41 -15.59
C LEU A 105 6.98 -4.74 -14.26
N LEU A 106 7.64 -5.13 -13.15
CA LEU A 106 7.45 -4.49 -11.85
C LEU A 106 7.80 -2.99 -11.81
N GLU A 107 8.50 -2.44 -12.81
CA GLU A 107 8.78 -1.01 -12.87
C GLU A 107 7.54 -0.16 -13.18
N HIS A 108 6.53 -0.72 -13.88
CA HIS A 108 5.35 0.01 -14.33
C HIS A 108 4.02 -0.68 -14.00
N GLY A 109 3.97 -2.00 -14.11
CA GLY A 109 2.74 -2.78 -14.00
C GLY A 109 2.76 -4.03 -14.86
N ILE A 110 1.93 -5.02 -14.53
CA ILE A 110 1.73 -6.22 -15.35
C ILE A 110 0.49 -6.00 -16.24
N PRO A 111 0.65 -5.91 -17.58
CA PRO A 111 -0.48 -5.76 -18.48
C PRO A 111 -1.51 -6.87 -18.30
N SER A 112 -2.81 -6.53 -18.35
CA SER A 112 -3.91 -7.48 -18.07
C SER A 112 -3.89 -8.73 -18.97
N ASN A 113 -3.51 -8.58 -20.24
CA ASN A 113 -3.34 -9.73 -21.15
C ASN A 113 -2.19 -10.65 -20.75
N LEU A 114 -1.10 -10.12 -20.18
CA LEU A 114 -0.01 -10.93 -19.64
C LEU A 114 -0.39 -11.53 -18.29
N ALA A 115 -1.11 -10.80 -17.43
CA ALA A 115 -1.61 -11.30 -16.15
C ALA A 115 -2.53 -12.52 -16.35
N ALA A 116 -3.48 -12.44 -17.30
CA ALA A 116 -4.37 -13.56 -17.62
C ALA A 116 -3.59 -14.80 -18.10
N ARG A 117 -2.51 -14.63 -18.87
CA ARG A 117 -1.66 -15.74 -19.32
C ARG A 117 -0.78 -16.29 -18.20
N LEU A 118 -0.33 -15.43 -17.28
CA LEU A 118 0.43 -15.81 -16.09
C LEU A 118 -0.40 -16.68 -15.15
N GLU A 119 -1.70 -16.41 -15.01
CA GLU A 119 -2.63 -17.23 -14.21
C GLU A 119 -2.79 -18.66 -14.76
N LEU A 120 -2.62 -18.85 -16.06
CA LEU A 120 -2.67 -20.17 -16.71
C LEU A 120 -1.33 -20.91 -16.71
N SER A 121 -0.28 -20.27 -16.22
CA SER A 121 1.08 -20.83 -16.20
C SER A 121 1.41 -21.47 -14.85
N THR A 122 2.42 -22.33 -14.83
CA THR A 122 3.01 -22.86 -13.59
C THR A 122 4.30 -22.08 -13.30
N PRO A 123 4.23 -20.97 -12.54
CA PRO A 123 5.41 -20.15 -12.29
C PRO A 123 6.44 -20.88 -11.42
N SER A 124 7.72 -20.61 -11.67
CA SER A 124 8.78 -20.97 -10.72
C SER A 124 8.58 -20.25 -9.38
N PRO A 125 9.24 -20.68 -8.29
CA PRO A 125 9.12 -19.98 -7.00
C PRO A 125 9.45 -18.49 -7.07
N GLU A 126 10.50 -18.13 -7.82
CA GLU A 126 10.89 -16.73 -8.04
C GLU A 126 9.83 -15.94 -8.83
N ALA A 127 9.32 -16.50 -9.93
CA ALA A 127 8.24 -15.88 -10.71
C ALA A 127 6.97 -15.69 -9.88
N ARG A 128 6.66 -16.66 -9.00
CA ARG A 128 5.52 -16.61 -8.08
C ARG A 128 5.69 -15.50 -7.04
N PHE A 129 6.88 -15.34 -6.46
CA PHE A 129 7.20 -14.22 -5.58
C PHE A 129 7.03 -12.87 -6.29
N LEU A 130 7.61 -12.71 -7.49
CA LEU A 130 7.49 -11.47 -8.26
C LEU A 130 6.04 -11.15 -8.65
N HIS A 131 5.24 -12.18 -8.98
CA HIS A 131 3.81 -12.01 -9.23
C HIS A 131 3.05 -11.59 -7.96
N ALA A 132 3.31 -12.22 -6.82
CA ALA A 132 2.72 -11.82 -5.56
C ALA A 132 3.12 -10.39 -5.16
N PHE A 133 4.37 -10.01 -5.39
CA PHE A 133 4.85 -8.65 -5.15
C PHE A 133 4.15 -7.64 -6.08
N ALA A 134 3.93 -7.99 -7.35
CA ALA A 134 3.17 -7.16 -8.29
C ALA A 134 1.73 -6.95 -7.83
N GLU A 135 1.09 -8.02 -7.34
CA GLU A 135 -0.27 -7.98 -6.80
C GLU A 135 -0.34 -7.15 -5.51
N LEU A 136 0.66 -7.26 -4.63
CA LEU A 136 0.78 -6.39 -3.46
C LEU A 136 0.90 -4.91 -3.87
N ARG A 137 1.80 -4.58 -4.81
CA ARG A 137 1.95 -3.21 -5.31
C ARG A 137 0.68 -2.67 -5.97
N ARG A 138 -0.02 -3.51 -6.74
CA ARG A 138 -1.32 -3.17 -7.33
C ARG A 138 -2.36 -2.88 -6.24
N GLY A 139 -2.40 -3.71 -5.20
CA GLY A 139 -3.24 -3.50 -4.03
C GLY A 139 -2.95 -2.18 -3.34
N MET A 140 -1.67 -1.82 -3.15
CA MET A 140 -1.28 -0.54 -2.53
C MET A 140 -1.63 0.66 -3.41
N ALA A 141 -1.39 0.57 -4.72
CA ALA A 141 -1.64 1.67 -5.66
C ALA A 141 -3.14 1.99 -5.82
N HIS A 142 -4.00 0.98 -5.75
CA HIS A 142 -5.44 1.13 -6.01
C HIS A 142 -6.33 0.87 -4.80
N PHE A 143 -5.72 0.60 -3.65
CA PHE A 143 -6.38 0.17 -2.41
C PHE A 143 -7.34 -1.02 -2.67
N SER A 144 -6.79 -2.15 -3.12
CA SER A 144 -7.58 -3.27 -3.64
C SER A 144 -7.42 -4.56 -2.86
N ALA A 145 -8.41 -4.88 -2.01
CA ALA A 145 -8.51 -6.17 -1.32
C ALA A 145 -8.36 -7.40 -2.22
N PRO A 146 -9.00 -7.48 -3.42
CA PRO A 146 -8.79 -8.61 -4.32
C PRO A 146 -7.31 -8.84 -4.70
N ALA A 147 -6.53 -7.77 -4.86
CA ALA A 147 -5.10 -7.88 -5.18
C ALA A 147 -4.30 -8.36 -3.97
N PHE A 148 -4.58 -7.86 -2.76
CA PHE A 148 -3.96 -8.35 -1.53
C PHE A 148 -4.25 -9.83 -1.29
N LYS A 149 -5.52 -10.24 -1.42
CA LYS A 149 -5.93 -11.65 -1.29
C LYS A 149 -5.24 -12.55 -2.32
N LYS A 150 -5.09 -12.08 -3.56
CA LYS A 150 -4.34 -12.81 -4.60
C LYS A 150 -2.86 -12.94 -4.26
N ALA A 151 -2.21 -11.87 -3.78
CA ALA A 151 -0.82 -11.92 -3.32
C ALA A 151 -0.62 -12.95 -2.19
N ALA A 152 -1.49 -12.95 -1.18
CA ALA A 152 -1.46 -13.92 -0.08
C ALA A 152 -1.68 -15.37 -0.59
N THR A 153 -2.59 -15.56 -1.54
CA THR A 153 -2.90 -16.87 -2.14
C THR A 153 -1.71 -17.42 -2.92
N LEU A 154 -1.02 -16.56 -3.69
CA LEU A 154 0.14 -16.95 -4.49
C LEU A 154 1.30 -17.46 -3.63
N LEU A 155 1.53 -16.85 -2.47
CA LEU A 155 2.61 -17.27 -1.55
C LEU A 155 2.20 -18.42 -0.64
N GLY A 156 0.92 -18.49 -0.29
CA GLY A 156 0.39 -19.49 0.64
C GLY A 156 0.89 -19.30 2.08
N PRO A 157 0.37 -20.09 3.03
CA PRO A 157 0.66 -19.92 4.46
C PRO A 157 2.08 -20.36 4.87
N LYS A 158 2.86 -20.93 3.96
CA LYS A 158 4.23 -21.41 4.20
C LYS A 158 5.18 -20.75 3.19
N PRO A 159 5.48 -19.45 3.36
CA PRO A 159 6.42 -18.73 2.50
C PRO A 159 7.80 -19.40 2.53
N ALA A 160 8.49 -19.39 1.38
CA ALA A 160 9.77 -20.09 1.22
C ALA A 160 10.99 -19.26 1.70
N SER A 161 10.80 -17.96 1.94
CA SER A 161 11.85 -17.04 2.39
C SER A 161 11.29 -15.96 3.31
N ASP A 162 12.15 -15.26 4.06
CA ASP A 162 11.73 -14.13 4.91
C ASP A 162 11.09 -12.99 4.07
N ALA A 163 11.54 -12.78 2.82
CA ALA A 163 10.97 -11.79 1.91
C ALA A 163 9.54 -12.17 1.48
N GLU A 164 9.34 -13.45 1.11
CA GLU A 164 8.00 -13.97 0.84
C GLU A 164 7.12 -13.87 2.09
N ALA A 165 7.68 -14.14 3.28
CA ALA A 165 6.92 -14.06 4.52
C ALA A 165 6.44 -12.65 4.82
N LEU A 166 7.28 -11.63 4.60
CA LEU A 166 6.90 -10.23 4.77
C LEU A 166 5.79 -9.84 3.79
N VAL A 167 5.92 -10.15 2.48
CA VAL A 167 4.89 -9.86 1.48
C VAL A 167 3.57 -10.55 1.82
N PHE A 168 3.63 -11.83 2.21
CA PHE A 168 2.45 -12.58 2.65
C PHE A 168 1.80 -11.93 3.87
N ALA A 169 2.59 -11.52 4.86
CA ALA A 169 2.10 -10.92 6.08
C ALA A 169 1.40 -9.57 5.84
N ILE A 170 1.99 -8.69 5.02
CA ILE A 170 1.37 -7.42 4.62
C ILE A 170 0.06 -7.69 3.85
N ALA A 171 0.08 -8.64 2.90
CA ALA A 171 -1.10 -8.99 2.11
C ALA A 171 -2.24 -9.51 2.98
N ARG A 172 -1.96 -10.34 3.99
CA ARG A 172 -2.94 -10.85 4.97
C ARG A 172 -3.49 -9.75 5.89
N ALA A 173 -2.70 -8.73 6.18
CA ALA A 173 -3.11 -7.60 6.99
C ALA A 173 -4.06 -6.64 6.25
N LEU A 174 -4.15 -6.74 4.93
CA LEU A 174 -4.92 -5.85 4.05
C LEU A 174 -5.98 -6.57 3.21
N GLU A 175 -6.21 -7.87 3.42
CA GLU A 175 -7.11 -8.67 2.57
C GLU A 175 -8.60 -8.32 2.71
N GLU A 176 -8.99 -7.71 3.83
CA GLU A 176 -10.34 -7.20 4.12
C GLU A 176 -10.41 -5.67 3.95
N ALA A 177 -9.43 -5.06 3.28
CA ALA A 177 -9.50 -3.66 2.89
C ALA A 177 -10.71 -3.41 1.94
N PRO A 178 -11.12 -2.14 1.73
CA PRO A 178 -11.96 -1.75 0.61
C PRO A 178 -11.56 -2.41 -0.71
N LYS A 179 -12.54 -2.69 -1.57
CA LYS A 179 -12.35 -3.34 -2.87
C LYS A 179 -11.54 -2.47 -3.82
N ASP A 180 -11.73 -1.16 -3.72
CA ASP A 180 -11.06 -0.13 -4.50
C ASP A 180 -11.04 1.22 -3.77
N ALA A 181 -10.36 2.19 -4.38
CA ALA A 181 -10.30 3.56 -3.91
C ALA A 181 -11.68 4.26 -3.82
N ALA A 182 -12.69 3.84 -4.59
CA ALA A 182 -14.02 4.44 -4.53
C ALA A 182 -14.74 4.01 -3.24
N GLU A 183 -14.65 2.72 -2.89
CA GLU A 183 -15.18 2.22 -1.62
C GLU A 183 -14.43 2.82 -0.42
N LEU A 184 -13.10 2.98 -0.51
CA LEU A 184 -12.32 3.69 0.52
C LEU A 184 -12.79 5.13 0.72
N VAL A 185 -13.10 5.83 -0.37
CA VAL A 185 -13.57 7.22 -0.36
C VAL A 185 -15.00 7.35 0.19
N LEU A 186 -15.84 6.34 -0.06
CA LEU A 186 -17.21 6.28 0.45
C LEU A 186 -17.28 5.81 1.91
N ALA A 187 -16.30 5.04 2.36
CA ALA A 187 -16.17 4.67 3.76
C ALA A 187 -16.07 5.95 4.62
N SER A 188 -16.71 5.92 5.79
CA SER A 188 -16.67 6.98 6.79
C SER A 188 -15.26 7.57 6.96
N PRO A 189 -15.12 8.78 7.56
CA PRO A 189 -13.81 9.36 7.87
C PRO A 189 -12.88 8.44 8.68
N ARG A 190 -13.39 7.32 9.20
CA ARG A 190 -12.64 6.19 9.76
C ARG A 190 -13.00 4.91 9.02
N LEU A 191 -11.99 4.06 8.77
CA LEU A 191 -12.25 2.68 8.38
C LEU A 191 -12.81 1.96 9.62
N GLU A 192 -13.95 1.29 9.47
CA GLU A 192 -14.55 0.54 10.55
C GLU A 192 -14.00 -0.88 10.56
N GLY A 193 -13.34 -1.24 11.66
CA GLY A 193 -12.85 -2.60 11.88
C GLY A 193 -11.48 -2.92 11.25
N PRO A 194 -10.96 -4.13 11.51
CA PRO A 194 -9.64 -4.53 11.05
C PRO A 194 -9.62 -4.74 9.52
N LEU A 195 -8.53 -4.32 8.87
CA LEU A 195 -8.30 -4.49 7.43
C LEU A 195 -7.87 -5.92 7.03
N GLY A 196 -7.75 -6.80 8.03
CA GLY A 196 -7.23 -8.16 7.89
C GLY A 196 -6.62 -8.64 9.21
N THR A 197 -5.71 -9.61 9.13
CA THR A 197 -4.99 -10.13 10.31
C THR A 197 -3.56 -9.62 10.36
N LEU A 198 -3.20 -9.00 11.49
CA LEU A 198 -1.82 -8.57 11.79
C LEU A 198 -0.96 -9.70 12.38
N GLU A 199 -1.56 -10.85 12.71
CA GLU A 199 -0.85 -11.96 13.37
C GLU A 199 0.42 -12.41 12.62
N PRO A 200 0.43 -12.53 11.27
CA PRO A 200 1.65 -12.89 10.55
C PRO A 200 2.75 -11.82 10.67
N LEU A 201 2.39 -10.53 10.69
CA LEU A 201 3.36 -9.44 10.88
C LEU A 201 3.91 -9.45 12.31
N ASP A 202 3.03 -9.59 13.31
CA ASP A 202 3.43 -9.68 14.72
C ASP A 202 4.29 -10.93 15.00
N ALA A 203 4.08 -12.03 14.27
CA ALA A 203 4.93 -13.22 14.35
C ALA A 203 6.33 -12.95 13.79
N LEU A 204 6.43 -12.29 12.63
CA LEU A 204 7.72 -11.90 12.03
C LEU A 204 8.48 -10.90 12.91
N ALA A 205 7.78 -9.91 13.46
CA ALA A 205 8.36 -8.88 14.29
C ALA A 205 8.99 -9.41 15.60
N ARG A 206 8.39 -10.46 16.18
CA ARG A 206 8.94 -11.18 17.35
C ARG A 206 10.11 -12.09 17.00
N GLY A 207 10.31 -12.39 15.72
CA GLY A 207 11.39 -13.22 15.22
C GLY A 207 12.76 -12.53 15.25
N ARG A 208 13.75 -13.20 14.66
CA ARG A 208 15.11 -12.67 14.46
C ARG A 208 15.48 -12.57 12.97
N GLY A 209 14.48 -12.68 12.09
CA GLY A 209 14.67 -12.66 10.64
C GLY A 209 15.11 -11.29 10.13
N HIS A 210 15.61 -11.25 8.90
CA HIS A 210 16.12 -10.03 8.27
C HIS A 210 15.06 -8.90 8.24
N TYR A 211 13.79 -9.29 8.13
CA TYR A 211 12.66 -8.40 7.99
C TYR A 211 11.88 -8.14 9.30
N ALA A 212 12.37 -8.60 10.47
CA ALA A 212 11.65 -8.44 11.74
C ALA A 212 11.37 -6.96 12.08
N ALA A 213 12.36 -6.08 11.89
CA ALA A 213 12.20 -4.65 12.15
C ALA A 213 11.24 -3.96 11.17
N GLN A 214 11.20 -4.42 9.90
CA GLN A 214 10.26 -3.92 8.91
C GLN A 214 8.83 -4.37 9.23
N ALA A 215 8.65 -5.64 9.61
CA ALA A 215 7.37 -6.17 10.03
C ALA A 215 6.80 -5.44 11.26
N GLU A 216 7.65 -5.08 12.24
CA GLU A 216 7.23 -4.28 13.40
C GLU A 216 6.76 -2.88 13.00
N PHE A 217 7.49 -2.23 12.08
CA PHE A 217 7.12 -0.93 11.52
C PHE A 217 5.79 -1.01 10.77
N ASP A 218 5.65 -1.96 9.85
CA ASP A 218 4.46 -2.13 9.02
C ASP A 218 3.24 -2.50 9.87
N ALA A 219 3.40 -3.37 10.88
CA ALA A 219 2.34 -3.68 11.82
C ALA A 219 1.86 -2.43 12.57
N ALA A 220 2.79 -1.59 13.04
CA ALA A 220 2.45 -0.34 13.72
C ALA A 220 1.72 0.62 12.77
N LEU A 221 2.23 0.79 11.55
CA LEU A 221 1.64 1.65 10.53
C LEU A 221 0.22 1.20 10.17
N LEU A 222 0.00 -0.09 9.90
CA LEU A 222 -1.32 -0.61 9.56
C LEU A 222 -2.34 -0.45 10.71
N ARG A 223 -1.91 -0.55 11.97
CA ARG A 223 -2.79 -0.26 13.12
C ARG A 223 -3.29 1.19 13.09
N THR A 224 -2.48 2.14 12.65
CA THR A 224 -2.89 3.56 12.57
C THR A 224 -3.96 3.85 11.52
N LEU A 225 -4.25 2.93 10.60
CA LEU A 225 -5.27 3.11 9.57
C LEU A 225 -6.70 2.96 10.09
N SER A 226 -6.88 2.23 11.19
CA SER A 226 -8.16 2.01 11.86
C SER A 226 -7.99 2.06 13.39
N PRO A 227 -7.62 3.22 13.96
CA PRO A 227 -7.41 3.36 15.39
C PRO A 227 -8.76 3.37 16.15
N PRO A 228 -8.83 2.78 17.36
CA PRO A 228 -9.98 2.96 18.24
C PRO A 228 -10.15 4.43 18.67
N GLU A 229 -11.38 4.81 18.99
CA GLU A 229 -11.69 6.19 19.37
C GLU A 229 -11.15 6.55 20.76
N ASN A 230 -10.46 7.70 20.86
CA ASN A 230 -10.02 8.30 22.12
C ASN A 230 -9.25 7.34 23.06
N ASP A 231 -8.46 6.43 22.49
CA ASP A 231 -7.67 5.46 23.25
C ASP A 231 -6.19 5.86 23.29
N ALA A 232 -5.79 6.53 24.37
CA ALA A 232 -4.39 6.91 24.55
C ALA A 232 -3.44 5.72 24.76
N ALA A 233 -3.93 4.60 25.31
CA ALA A 233 -3.12 3.41 25.53
C ALA A 233 -2.78 2.75 24.19
N PHE A 234 -3.73 2.71 23.26
CA PHE A 234 -3.49 2.28 21.88
C PHE A 234 -2.37 3.09 21.21
N TRP A 235 -2.45 4.43 21.26
CA TRP A 235 -1.44 5.29 20.64
C TRP A 235 -0.06 5.19 21.30
N SER A 236 -0.01 4.95 22.61
CA SER A 236 1.23 4.64 23.32
C SER A 236 1.84 3.30 22.88
N ASP A 237 1.03 2.25 22.66
CA ASP A 237 1.52 0.97 22.11
C ASP A 237 2.09 1.16 20.69
N VAL A 238 1.36 1.88 19.82
CA VAL A 238 1.82 2.22 18.46
C VAL A 238 3.16 2.96 18.51
N ALA A 239 3.29 3.97 19.38
CA ALA A 239 4.54 4.70 19.55
C ALA A 239 5.71 3.78 19.98
N ASN A 240 5.43 2.85 20.90
CA ASN A 240 6.43 1.90 21.37
C ASN A 240 6.86 0.92 20.27
N ARG A 241 5.93 0.46 19.42
CA ARG A 241 6.23 -0.38 18.26
C ARG A 241 7.16 0.34 17.28
N PHE A 242 6.81 1.57 16.89
CA PHE A 242 7.67 2.38 16.03
C PHE A 242 9.05 2.64 16.65
N ALA A 243 9.14 2.92 17.95
CA ALA A 243 10.41 3.10 18.63
C ALA A 243 11.26 1.82 18.67
N ARG A 244 10.65 0.63 18.79
CA ARG A 244 11.37 -0.66 18.67
C ARG A 244 11.85 -0.89 17.24
N ALA A 245 11.01 -0.64 16.25
CA ALA A 245 11.40 -0.73 14.84
C ALA A 245 12.58 0.21 14.53
N ALA A 246 12.52 1.48 14.96
CA ALA A 246 13.60 2.44 14.78
C ALA A 246 14.94 1.92 15.32
N LYS A 247 14.96 1.32 16.52
CA LYS A 247 16.21 0.76 17.08
C LYS A 247 16.82 -0.37 16.24
N ALA A 248 16.00 -1.11 15.52
CA ALA A 248 16.42 -2.30 14.76
C ALA A 248 16.58 -2.05 13.25
N LEU A 249 16.03 -0.95 12.71
CA LEU A 249 16.14 -0.61 11.29
C LEU A 249 17.57 -0.18 10.93
N ASN A 250 18.06 -0.78 9.85
CA ASN A 250 19.44 -0.68 9.39
C ASN A 250 19.75 0.58 8.59
N THR A 251 18.78 1.18 7.89
CA THR A 251 19.02 2.40 7.12
C THR A 251 18.63 3.67 7.89
N PRO A 252 19.42 4.76 7.83
CA PRO A 252 19.12 6.01 8.52
C PRO A 252 17.75 6.61 8.14
N GLU A 253 17.35 6.56 6.86
CA GLU A 253 16.06 7.15 6.46
C GLU A 253 14.87 6.39 7.06
N ARG A 254 14.90 5.06 7.06
CA ARG A 254 13.84 4.24 7.67
C ARG A 254 13.80 4.45 9.19
N ARG A 255 14.97 4.62 9.81
CA ARG A 255 15.08 4.94 11.24
C ARG A 255 14.42 6.27 11.59
N ALA A 256 14.77 7.33 10.88
CA ALA A 256 14.21 8.66 11.08
C ALA A 256 12.70 8.67 10.86
N ARG A 257 12.20 7.95 9.83
CA ARG A 257 10.76 7.81 9.59
C ARG A 257 10.05 7.11 10.75
N ALA A 258 10.62 6.01 11.27
CA ALA A 258 10.08 5.33 12.43
C ALA A 258 10.08 6.20 13.70
N GLU A 259 11.12 7.02 13.91
CA GLU A 259 11.16 7.99 15.02
C GLU A 259 10.09 9.07 14.89
N GLN A 260 9.88 9.60 13.68
CA GLN A 260 8.83 10.58 13.41
C GLN A 260 7.44 10.03 13.71
N HIS A 261 7.15 8.81 13.27
CA HIS A 261 5.89 8.13 13.58
C HIS A 261 5.71 7.83 15.07
N ALA A 262 6.80 7.40 15.74
CA ALA A 262 6.77 7.19 17.18
C ALA A 262 6.41 8.47 17.94
N GLU A 263 7.00 9.60 17.52
CA GLU A 263 6.74 10.90 18.14
C GLU A 263 5.31 11.39 17.86
N ALA A 264 4.84 11.29 16.62
CA ALA A 264 3.46 11.65 16.26
C ALA A 264 2.42 10.83 17.06
N ALA A 265 2.68 9.54 17.26
CA ALA A 265 1.82 8.68 18.08
C ALA A 265 1.85 9.07 19.57
N ARG A 266 3.01 9.45 20.13
CA ARG A 266 3.10 9.97 21.51
C ARG A 266 2.31 11.27 21.68
N GLN A 267 2.44 12.19 20.72
CA GLN A 267 1.71 13.46 20.74
C GLN A 267 0.20 13.23 20.69
N THR A 268 -0.25 12.28 19.85
CA THR A 268 -1.66 11.87 19.82
C THR A 268 -2.12 11.27 21.15
N ALA A 269 -1.32 10.38 21.75
CA ALA A 269 -1.64 9.79 23.07
C ALA A 269 -1.76 10.87 24.16
N ALA A 270 -0.82 11.82 24.20
CA ALA A 270 -0.84 12.93 25.15
C ALA A 270 -2.06 13.85 24.95
N ALA A 271 -2.39 14.18 23.69
CA ALA A 271 -3.54 15.02 23.38
C ALA A 271 -4.87 14.38 23.83
N ILE A 272 -5.00 13.06 23.70
CA ILE A 272 -6.17 12.32 24.20
C ILE A 272 -6.22 12.31 25.73
N GLN A 273 -5.07 12.12 26.40
CA GLN A 273 -5.00 12.09 27.87
C GLN A 273 -5.33 13.45 28.51
N HIS A 274 -4.92 14.55 27.88
CA HIS A 274 -5.10 15.89 28.43
C HIS A 274 -6.42 16.56 28.03
N GLY A 275 -7.20 15.93 27.15
CA GLY A 275 -8.38 16.54 26.54
C GLY A 275 -7.99 17.67 25.59
N ALA A 276 -8.55 17.73 24.38
CA ALA A 276 -8.39 18.92 23.56
C ALA A 276 -8.88 20.15 24.36
N PRO A 277 -8.15 21.28 24.38
CA PRO A 277 -8.63 22.47 25.07
C PRO A 277 -10.00 22.85 24.50
N GLU A 278 -10.99 22.95 25.38
CA GLU A 278 -12.34 23.42 25.07
C GLU A 278 -12.21 24.79 24.38
N PRO A 279 -12.79 24.99 23.19
CA PRO A 279 -12.78 26.32 22.56
C PRO A 279 -13.44 27.30 23.54
N PRO A 280 -12.89 28.51 23.74
CA PRO A 280 -13.43 29.46 24.70
C PRO A 280 -14.91 29.71 24.39
N ALA A 281 -15.76 29.53 25.40
CA ALA A 281 -17.17 29.85 25.32
C ALA A 281 -17.32 31.26 24.75
N SER A 282 -18.10 31.39 23.68
CA SER A 282 -18.42 32.69 23.10
C SER A 282 -19.12 33.53 24.18
N PRO A 283 -18.67 34.77 24.45
CA PRO A 283 -19.35 35.63 25.38
C PRO A 283 -20.70 36.05 24.77
N ASP A 284 -21.78 35.73 25.47
CA ASP A 284 -23.11 36.32 25.28
C ASP A 284 -23.12 37.81 25.63
#